data_AF-A0A9Q9MLZ0-F1
#
_entry.id   AF-A0A9Q9MLZ0-F1
#
_cell.length_a   1.000
_cell.length_b   1.000
_cell.length_c   1.000
_cell.angle_alpha   90.00
_cell.angle_beta   90.00
_cell.angle_gamma   90.00
#
_symmetry.space_group_name_H-M   'P 1'
#
loop_
_entity.id
_entity.type
_entity.pdbx_description
1 polymer ?
#
loop_
_entity_poly.entity_id
_entity_poly.type
_entity_poly.pdbx_seq_one_letter_code
_entity_poly.pdbx_strand_id
1 'polypeptide(L)'
;MIGDVGGCAAHLAAALEHLDAAGGDTVVIQVGDLVDRGPDSTGVLDLVQPRIDASPRRWIQLAGNHEAQYTGGTTFWPERLDDRDAERLRRWWLRDRMHVAAAVRTAAGEDLLVTHAGLTPAAWHDLGAPVTAATAADLLNTRPEPLLWQDRGPLWAEHVAASWLEAHEPMPFSQVHGHSSIVDHQRRGWRCAERVRQRSTVDWDARHTTTRISGARIIGVDPKHGRSGAPAWSPLLLPDAELL
;
A
#
# COMPACT_ATOMS: atom_id res chain seq x y z
N MET A 1 -5.85 -2.62 -7.14
CA MET A 1 -5.16 -2.27 -5.88
C MET A 1 -5.89 -1.09 -5.24
N ILE A 2 -6.14 -1.16 -3.94
CA ILE A 2 -6.82 -0.13 -3.16
C ILE A 2 -5.81 0.39 -2.13
N GLY A 3 -5.55 1.70 -2.10
CA GLY A 3 -4.59 2.32 -1.17
C GLY A 3 -5.12 2.47 0.26
N ASP A 4 -4.54 3.45 0.96
CA ASP A 4 -4.91 3.89 2.31
C ASP A 4 -6.41 4.27 2.36
N VAL A 5 -7.21 3.39 2.95
CA VAL A 5 -8.65 3.59 3.15
C VAL A 5 -8.89 4.48 4.37
N GLY A 6 -8.06 4.30 5.41
CA GLY A 6 -8.11 5.06 6.64
C GLY A 6 -9.53 5.21 7.18
N GLY A 7 -10.21 4.10 7.52
CA GLY A 7 -11.50 4.15 8.21
C GLY A 7 -12.67 4.73 7.41
N CYS A 8 -12.53 4.93 6.10
CA CYS A 8 -13.59 5.46 5.24
C CYS A 8 -14.44 4.34 4.62
N ALA A 9 -15.24 3.66 5.46
CA ALA A 9 -16.07 2.49 5.08
C ALA A 9 -16.95 2.73 3.84
N ALA A 10 -17.61 3.88 3.74
CA ALA A 10 -18.46 4.22 2.60
C ALA A 10 -17.67 4.32 1.28
N HIS A 11 -16.44 4.83 1.32
CA HIS A 11 -15.59 4.95 0.13
C HIS A 11 -15.10 3.56 -0.31
N LEU A 12 -14.72 2.71 0.64
CA LEU A 12 -14.34 1.34 0.35
C LEU A 12 -15.53 0.57 -0.24
N ALA A 13 -16.72 0.67 0.37
CA ALA A 13 -17.92 0.01 -0.13
C ALA A 13 -18.23 0.40 -1.59
N ALA A 14 -18.22 1.70 -1.91
CA ALA A 14 -18.45 2.18 -3.27
C ALA A 14 -17.41 1.65 -4.28
N ALA A 15 -16.13 1.60 -3.89
CA ALA A 15 -15.09 1.02 -4.74
C ALA A 15 -15.29 -0.48 -4.97
N LEU A 16 -15.70 -1.22 -3.93
CA LEU A 16 -15.99 -2.65 -4.03
C LEU A 16 -17.22 -2.94 -4.87
N GLU A 17 -18.28 -2.14 -4.76
CA GLU A 17 -19.48 -2.27 -5.62
C GLU A 17 -19.11 -2.16 -7.10
N HIS A 18 -18.22 -1.21 -7.45
CA HIS A 18 -17.75 -1.06 -8.83
C HIS A 18 -16.94 -2.26 -9.30
N LEU A 19 -16.04 -2.79 -8.45
CA LEU A 19 -15.22 -3.96 -8.77
C LEU A 19 -16.06 -5.24 -8.88
N ASP A 20 -17.03 -5.44 -7.98
CA ASP A 20 -17.92 -6.59 -7.99
C ASP A 20 -18.84 -6.57 -9.23
N ALA A 21 -19.32 -5.37 -9.63
CA ALA A 21 -20.16 -5.19 -10.82
C ALA A 21 -19.42 -5.46 -12.13
N ALA A 22 -18.10 -5.23 -12.17
CA ALA A 22 -17.28 -5.58 -13.34
C ALA A 22 -17.19 -7.10 -13.57
N GLY A 23 -17.48 -7.91 -12.55
CA GLY A 23 -17.46 -9.37 -12.61
C GLY A 23 -16.05 -9.97 -12.70
N GLY A 24 -15.98 -11.31 -12.69
CA GLY A 24 -14.75 -12.07 -12.94
C GLY A 24 -13.91 -12.44 -11.71
N ASP A 25 -12.72 -12.97 -11.96
CA ASP A 25 -11.76 -13.46 -10.96
C ASP A 25 -10.82 -12.36 -10.43
N THR A 26 -11.36 -11.16 -10.19
CA THR A 26 -10.57 -10.00 -9.74
C THR A 26 -9.91 -10.28 -8.39
N VAL A 27 -8.58 -10.10 -8.34
CA VAL A 27 -7.81 -10.10 -7.08
C VAL A 27 -7.68 -8.67 -6.57
N VAL A 28 -8.10 -8.43 -5.33
CA VAL A 28 -7.96 -7.14 -4.66
C VAL A 28 -6.76 -7.20 -3.72
N ILE A 29 -5.84 -6.26 -3.89
CA ILE A 29 -4.75 -5.99 -2.95
C ILE A 29 -5.07 -4.67 -2.25
N GLN A 30 -5.28 -4.70 -0.94
CA GLN A 30 -5.43 -3.50 -0.11
C GLN A 30 -4.06 -3.15 0.50
N VAL A 31 -3.58 -1.93 0.26
CA VAL A 31 -2.17 -1.52 0.42
C VAL A 31 -1.91 -0.85 1.78
N GLY A 32 -2.40 -1.46 2.86
CA GLY A 32 -2.19 -1.00 4.25
C GLY A 32 -2.96 0.27 4.60
N ASP A 33 -2.91 0.66 5.87
CA ASP A 33 -3.67 1.78 6.44
C ASP A 33 -5.17 1.65 6.12
N LEU A 34 -5.71 0.51 6.53
CA LEU A 34 -7.11 0.18 6.37
C LEU A 34 -7.95 0.95 7.40
N VAL A 35 -7.42 1.10 8.62
CA VAL A 35 -8.09 1.71 9.78
C VAL A 35 -7.52 3.09 10.11
N ASP A 36 -8.16 3.74 11.10
CA ASP A 36 -7.84 5.06 11.65
C ASP A 36 -8.07 6.24 10.69
N ARG A 37 -7.91 7.48 11.17
CA ARG A 37 -8.17 8.75 10.47
C ARG A 37 -9.64 9.01 10.12
N GLY A 38 -10.27 8.12 9.37
CA GLY A 38 -11.66 8.21 8.94
C GLY A 38 -12.66 7.95 10.06
N PRO A 39 -13.95 8.08 9.77
CA PRO A 39 -14.99 8.06 10.79
C PRO A 39 -15.41 6.65 11.24
N ASP A 40 -15.04 5.59 10.50
CA ASP A 40 -15.62 4.25 10.68
C ASP A 40 -14.64 3.11 10.39
N SER A 41 -13.62 2.96 11.23
CA SER A 41 -12.68 1.83 11.17
C SER A 41 -13.39 0.48 11.33
N THR A 42 -14.38 0.38 12.21
CA THR A 42 -15.17 -0.84 12.42
C THR A 42 -15.87 -1.27 11.13
N GLY A 43 -16.58 -0.35 10.48
CA GLY A 43 -17.28 -0.65 9.23
C GLY A 43 -16.34 -1.09 8.12
N VAL A 44 -15.14 -0.50 8.04
CA VAL A 44 -14.11 -0.98 7.10
C VAL A 44 -13.71 -2.44 7.41
N LEU A 45 -13.45 -2.76 8.67
CA LEU A 45 -13.08 -4.12 9.07
C LEU A 45 -14.22 -5.13 8.84
N ASP A 46 -15.48 -4.70 9.01
CA ASP A 46 -16.66 -5.52 8.74
C ASP A 46 -16.88 -5.78 7.24
N LEU A 47 -16.47 -4.84 6.37
CA LEU A 47 -16.46 -5.05 4.91
C LEU A 47 -15.36 -6.01 4.45
N VAL A 48 -14.19 -5.95 5.08
CA VAL A 48 -13.00 -6.71 4.67
C VAL A 48 -12.98 -8.13 5.22
N GLN A 49 -13.39 -8.35 6.47
CA GLN A 49 -13.34 -9.68 7.11
C GLN A 49 -13.98 -10.79 6.26
N PRO A 50 -15.22 -10.63 5.72
CA PRO A 50 -15.84 -11.67 4.90
C PRO A 50 -15.06 -11.98 3.62
N ARG A 51 -14.34 -11.00 3.06
CA ARG A 51 -13.54 -11.17 1.83
C ARG A 51 -12.28 -11.99 2.10
N ILE A 52 -11.60 -11.70 3.20
CA ILE A 52 -10.47 -12.50 3.70
C ILE A 52 -10.92 -13.95 3.98
N ASP A 53 -12.10 -14.13 4.58
CA ASP A 53 -12.62 -15.45 4.95
C ASP A 53 -13.07 -16.27 3.74
N ALA A 54 -13.77 -15.65 2.79
CA ALA A 54 -14.34 -16.33 1.63
C ALA A 54 -13.30 -16.75 0.60
N SER A 55 -12.26 -15.93 0.37
CA SER A 55 -11.26 -16.25 -0.65
C SER A 55 -9.93 -15.54 -0.38
N PRO A 56 -9.03 -16.18 0.40
CA PRO A 56 -7.72 -15.61 0.73
C PRO A 56 -6.84 -15.32 -0.49
N ARG A 57 -7.10 -15.99 -1.62
CA ARG A 57 -6.40 -15.78 -2.89
C ARG A 57 -6.94 -14.60 -3.71
N ARG A 58 -8.16 -14.13 -3.40
CA ARG A 58 -8.79 -12.98 -4.08
C ARG A 58 -8.76 -11.70 -3.25
N TRP A 59 -8.43 -11.79 -1.97
CA TRP A 59 -8.18 -10.62 -1.11
C TRP A 59 -6.82 -10.73 -0.44
N ILE A 60 -5.88 -9.89 -0.85
CA ILE A 60 -4.57 -9.75 -0.24
C ILE A 60 -4.57 -8.48 0.62
N GLN A 61 -4.56 -8.68 1.93
CA GLN A 61 -4.51 -7.61 2.91
C GLN A 61 -3.06 -7.30 3.26
N LEU A 62 -2.58 -6.09 2.96
CA LEU A 62 -1.27 -5.63 3.42
C LEU A 62 -1.40 -4.85 4.74
N ALA A 63 -0.38 -4.92 5.60
CA ALA A 63 -0.29 -4.08 6.78
C ALA A 63 0.26 -2.70 6.42
N GLY A 64 -0.33 -1.65 6.96
CA GLY A 64 0.28 -0.32 7.07
C GLY A 64 0.81 -0.06 8.47
N ASN A 65 1.32 1.15 8.71
CA ASN A 65 1.77 1.52 10.04
C ASN A 65 0.60 1.61 11.04
N HIS A 66 -0.60 1.95 10.58
CA HIS A 66 -1.80 1.98 11.42
C HIS A 66 -2.25 0.58 11.91
N GLU A 67 -2.03 -0.48 11.14
CA GLU A 67 -2.22 -1.84 11.65
C GLU A 67 -1.05 -2.30 12.52
N ALA A 68 0.17 -1.90 12.17
CA ALA A 68 1.41 -2.32 12.84
C ALA A 68 1.43 -1.99 14.34
N GLN A 69 0.84 -0.87 14.75
CA GLN A 69 0.75 -0.49 16.17
C GLN A 69 -0.02 -1.50 17.05
N TYR A 70 -0.79 -2.41 16.44
CA TYR A 70 -1.50 -3.47 17.14
C TYR A 70 -0.79 -4.83 17.05
N THR A 71 0.21 -4.98 16.19
CA THR A 71 0.87 -6.25 15.86
C THR A 71 2.35 -6.31 16.24
N GLY A 72 2.88 -5.28 16.91
CA GLY A 72 4.24 -5.27 17.46
C GLY A 72 4.99 -3.94 17.28
N GLY A 73 4.49 -3.06 16.41
CA GLY A 73 5.04 -1.73 16.19
C GLY A 73 4.70 -0.72 17.30
N THR A 74 5.38 0.42 17.30
CA THR A 74 5.14 1.48 18.28
C THR A 74 3.82 2.21 18.03
N THR A 75 3.09 2.48 19.11
CA THR A 75 1.86 3.26 19.07
C THR A 75 2.18 4.73 18.79
N PHE A 76 1.55 5.28 17.75
CA PHE A 76 1.74 6.67 17.33
C PHE A 76 0.40 7.38 17.07
N TRP A 77 -0.67 6.62 16.79
CA TRP A 77 -1.98 7.21 16.55
C TRP A 77 -2.74 7.41 17.87
N PRO A 78 -3.29 8.61 18.13
CA PRO A 78 -3.90 8.92 19.43
C PRO A 78 -5.27 8.27 19.62
N GLU A 79 -6.05 8.11 18.55
CA GLU A 79 -7.40 7.56 18.58
C GLU A 79 -7.31 6.03 18.48
N ARG A 80 -7.45 5.32 19.60
CA ARG A 80 -7.32 3.85 19.62
C ARG A 80 -8.59 3.18 19.11
N LEU A 81 -8.41 2.09 18.36
CA LEU A 81 -9.47 1.12 18.12
C LEU A 81 -9.96 0.50 19.42
N ASP A 82 -11.21 0.05 19.42
CA ASP A 82 -11.73 -0.78 20.51
C ASP A 82 -11.00 -2.13 20.58
N ASP A 83 -11.16 -2.83 21.72
CA ASP A 83 -10.45 -4.09 21.95
C ASP A 83 -10.84 -5.19 20.94
N ARG A 84 -12.08 -5.17 20.45
CA ARG A 84 -12.58 -6.17 19.50
C ARG A 84 -11.88 -6.02 18.15
N ASP A 85 -11.76 -4.79 17.67
CA ASP A 85 -11.20 -4.48 16.36
C ASP A 85 -9.66 -4.52 16.39
N ALA A 86 -9.04 -4.10 17.49
CA ALA A 86 -7.61 -4.33 17.73
C ALA A 86 -7.27 -5.83 17.74
N GLU A 87 -8.10 -6.66 18.39
CA GLU A 87 -7.92 -8.12 18.40
C GLU A 87 -8.18 -8.75 17.03
N ARG A 88 -9.05 -8.16 16.21
CA ARG A 88 -9.24 -8.58 14.82
C ARG A 88 -7.95 -8.44 14.02
N LEU A 89 -7.29 -7.28 14.09
CA LEU A 89 -6.01 -7.03 13.42
C LEU A 89 -4.90 -7.97 13.91
N ARG A 90 -4.80 -8.19 15.23
CA ARG A 90 -3.87 -9.19 15.80
C ARG A 90 -4.11 -10.58 15.24
N ARG A 91 -5.37 -11.02 15.18
CA ARG A 91 -5.71 -12.33 14.61
C ARG A 91 -5.38 -12.42 13.13
N TRP A 92 -5.56 -11.35 12.35
CA TRP A 92 -5.16 -11.36 10.94
C TRP A 92 -3.66 -11.54 10.78
N TRP A 93 -2.87 -10.83 11.58
CA TRP A 93 -1.41 -10.96 11.59
C TRP A 93 -0.95 -12.34 12.05
N LEU A 94 -1.45 -12.85 13.17
CA LEU A 94 -1.03 -14.13 13.75
C LEU A 94 -1.47 -15.35 12.93
N ARG A 95 -2.46 -15.20 12.04
CA ARG A 95 -2.99 -16.29 11.18
C ARG A 95 -2.63 -16.13 9.71
N ASP A 96 -1.63 -15.31 9.40
CA ASP A 96 -1.14 -15.08 8.04
C ASP A 96 -2.26 -14.65 7.07
N ARG A 97 -3.19 -13.84 7.57
CA ARG A 97 -4.26 -13.19 6.78
C ARG A 97 -3.94 -11.74 6.45
N MET A 98 -2.85 -11.20 7.00
CA MET A 98 -2.31 -9.88 6.69
C MET A 98 -0.80 -10.01 6.46
N HIS A 99 -0.33 -9.41 5.38
CA HIS A 99 1.02 -9.56 4.84
C HIS A 99 1.76 -8.22 4.85
N VAL A 100 3.08 -8.24 4.73
CA VAL A 100 3.88 -7.01 4.59
C VAL A 100 3.90 -6.56 3.14
N ALA A 101 3.95 -7.52 2.22
CA ALA A 101 4.14 -7.26 0.81
C ALA A 101 3.39 -8.26 -0.08
N ALA A 102 3.18 -7.86 -1.33
CA ALA A 102 2.77 -8.74 -2.42
C ALA A 102 3.64 -8.46 -3.65
N ALA A 103 3.73 -9.41 -4.58
CA ALA A 103 4.38 -9.22 -5.86
C ALA A 103 3.39 -9.48 -6.99
N VAL A 104 3.41 -8.64 -8.02
CA VAL A 104 2.50 -8.72 -9.17
C VAL A 104 3.28 -8.58 -10.46
N ARG A 105 3.00 -9.42 -11.45
CA ARG A 105 3.47 -9.25 -12.81
C ARG A 105 2.36 -8.66 -13.68
N THR A 106 2.62 -7.54 -14.32
CA THR A 106 1.67 -6.96 -15.28
C THR A 106 1.61 -7.78 -16.57
N ALA A 107 0.55 -7.58 -17.37
CA ALA A 107 0.44 -8.17 -18.71
C ALA A 107 1.64 -7.87 -19.64
N ALA A 108 2.34 -6.75 -19.40
CA ALA A 108 3.53 -6.36 -20.14
C ALA A 108 4.83 -7.02 -19.64
N GLY A 109 4.75 -7.90 -18.64
CA GLY A 109 5.90 -8.60 -18.04
C GLY A 109 6.68 -7.76 -17.02
N GLU A 110 6.18 -6.60 -16.62
CA GLU A 110 6.79 -5.79 -15.55
C GLU A 110 6.41 -6.34 -14.17
N ASP A 111 7.42 -6.59 -13.34
CA ASP A 111 7.27 -7.02 -11.94
C ASP A 111 7.15 -5.80 -11.01
N LEU A 112 6.14 -5.86 -10.14
CA LEU A 112 5.78 -4.84 -9.17
C LEU A 112 5.86 -5.40 -7.75
N LEU A 113 6.67 -4.80 -6.90
CA LEU A 113 6.59 -4.99 -5.45
C LEU A 113 5.52 -4.07 -4.88
N VAL A 114 4.55 -4.61 -4.15
CA VAL A 114 3.48 -3.86 -3.50
C VAL A 114 3.73 -3.89 -2.00
N THR A 115 3.88 -2.72 -1.38
CA THR A 115 4.04 -2.55 0.07
C THR A 115 3.28 -1.31 0.51
N HIS A 116 3.02 -1.13 1.80
CA HIS A 116 2.32 0.06 2.26
C HIS A 116 3.11 1.35 1.94
N ALA A 117 4.38 1.42 2.33
CA ALA A 117 5.19 2.64 2.23
C ALA A 117 6.25 2.64 1.12
N GLY A 118 6.44 1.52 0.41
CA GLY A 118 7.51 1.35 -0.56
C GLY A 118 8.81 0.86 0.09
N LEU A 119 9.74 0.37 -0.73
CA LEU A 119 11.04 -0.14 -0.31
C LEU A 119 12.12 0.87 -0.71
N THR A 120 12.77 1.48 0.29
CA THR A 120 13.90 2.39 0.08
C THR A 120 15.17 1.61 -0.30
N PRO A 121 16.19 2.24 -0.92
CA PRO A 121 17.47 1.58 -1.20
C PRO A 121 18.12 1.00 0.06
N ALA A 122 18.05 1.70 1.19
CA ALA A 122 18.60 1.22 2.45
C ALA A 122 17.88 -0.04 2.94
N ALA A 123 16.54 -0.01 2.98
CA ALA A 123 15.75 -1.18 3.36
C ALA A 123 15.91 -2.35 2.37
N TRP A 124 16.09 -2.05 1.09
CA TRP A 124 16.40 -3.07 0.08
C TRP A 124 17.74 -3.75 0.33
N HIS A 125 18.79 -2.98 0.65
CA HIS A 125 20.10 -3.52 1.04
C HIS A 125 20.02 -4.34 2.33
N ASP A 126 19.30 -3.87 3.34
CA ASP A 126 19.08 -4.59 4.61
C ASP A 126 18.32 -5.92 4.39
N LEU A 127 17.47 -5.98 3.36
CA LEU A 127 16.76 -7.20 2.93
C LEU A 127 17.66 -8.16 2.12
N GLY A 128 18.95 -7.84 1.94
CA GLY A 128 19.90 -8.64 1.16
C GLY A 128 19.84 -8.37 -0.35
N ALA A 129 19.36 -7.20 -0.75
CA ALA A 129 19.33 -6.71 -2.13
C ALA A 129 18.67 -7.70 -3.13
N PRO A 130 17.43 -8.20 -2.87
CA PRO A 130 16.75 -9.12 -3.77
C PRO A 130 16.57 -8.52 -5.17
N VAL A 131 16.76 -9.35 -6.19
CA VAL A 131 16.70 -8.93 -7.60
C VAL A 131 15.32 -9.08 -8.25
N THR A 132 14.37 -9.73 -7.58
CA THR A 132 12.99 -9.87 -8.07
C THR A 132 11.99 -9.35 -7.03
N ALA A 133 10.84 -8.86 -7.50
CA ALA A 133 9.75 -8.42 -6.63
C ALA A 133 9.19 -9.57 -5.80
N ALA A 134 9.09 -10.78 -6.38
CA ALA A 134 8.60 -11.98 -5.69
C ALA A 134 9.51 -12.35 -4.51
N THR A 135 10.82 -12.45 -4.72
CA THR A 135 11.77 -12.72 -3.64
C THR A 135 11.76 -11.63 -2.57
N ALA A 136 11.64 -10.36 -2.97
CA ALA A 136 11.51 -9.27 -2.02
C ALA A 136 10.23 -9.39 -1.17
N ALA A 137 9.10 -9.73 -1.80
CA ALA A 137 7.83 -9.94 -1.10
C ALA A 137 7.90 -11.12 -0.13
N ASP A 138 8.47 -12.25 -0.54
CA ASP A 138 8.69 -13.43 0.32
C ASP A 138 9.54 -13.09 1.54
N LEU A 139 10.67 -12.42 1.34
CA LEU A 139 11.57 -12.01 2.42
C LEU A 139 10.88 -11.03 3.38
N LEU A 140 10.14 -10.06 2.87
CA LEU A 140 9.35 -9.14 3.71
C LEU A 140 8.25 -9.87 4.49
N ASN A 141 7.63 -10.88 3.90
CA ASN A 141 6.59 -11.69 4.53
C ASN A 141 7.14 -12.68 5.58
N THR A 142 8.47 -12.87 5.67
CA THR A 142 9.10 -13.49 6.86
C THR A 142 9.06 -12.60 8.11
N ARG A 143 8.62 -11.35 7.95
CA ARG A 143 8.49 -10.33 9.00
C ARG A 143 9.81 -10.02 9.71
N PRO A 144 10.83 -9.51 8.99
CA PRO A 144 12.08 -9.06 9.60
C PRO A 144 11.82 -7.83 10.47
N GLU A 145 11.41 -8.02 11.73
CA GLU A 145 10.95 -6.98 12.64
C GLU A 145 11.86 -5.74 12.71
N PRO A 146 13.20 -5.85 12.83
CA PRO A 146 14.08 -4.67 12.82
C PRO A 146 13.91 -3.79 11.56
N LEU A 147 13.67 -4.42 10.40
CA LEU A 147 13.41 -3.73 9.14
C LEU A 147 11.98 -3.18 9.04
N LEU A 148 11.00 -3.86 9.63
CA LEU A 148 9.60 -3.39 9.58
C LEU A 148 9.37 -2.14 10.42
N TRP A 149 10.04 -2.06 11.56
CA TRP A 149 9.78 -1.02 12.57
C TRP A 149 10.67 0.22 12.45
N GLN A 150 11.62 0.24 11.51
CA GLN A 150 12.43 1.43 11.24
C GLN A 150 11.66 2.46 10.40
N ASP A 151 11.94 3.75 10.61
CA ASP A 151 11.29 4.87 9.92
C ASP A 151 11.44 4.84 8.38
N ARG A 152 12.48 4.18 7.86
CA ARG A 152 12.73 4.01 6.41
C ARG A 152 12.31 2.64 5.87
N GLY A 153 11.59 1.88 6.69
CA GLY A 153 11.10 0.54 6.39
C GLY A 153 9.82 0.53 5.57
N PRO A 154 9.37 -0.63 5.10
CA PRO A 154 8.25 -0.78 4.17
C PRO A 154 6.88 -0.36 4.72
N LEU A 155 6.79 -0.07 6.02
CA LEU A 155 5.57 0.41 6.68
C LEU A 155 5.59 1.92 6.98
N TRP A 156 6.76 2.56 6.89
CA TRP A 156 6.95 3.94 7.39
C TRP A 156 7.65 4.86 6.39
N ALA A 157 8.30 4.31 5.37
CA ALA A 157 9.13 5.06 4.46
C ALA A 157 8.40 6.24 3.82
N GLU A 158 8.99 7.42 3.94
CA GLU A 158 8.60 8.59 3.18
C GLU A 158 9.60 8.83 2.03
N HIS A 159 9.16 9.58 1.02
CA HIS A 159 10.03 10.05 -0.07
C HIS A 159 10.81 8.94 -0.82
N VAL A 160 10.22 7.74 -0.97
CA VAL A 160 10.88 6.59 -1.61
C VAL A 160 11.46 6.93 -2.99
N ALA A 161 10.72 7.67 -3.82
CA ALA A 161 11.21 8.11 -5.12
C ALA A 161 12.45 9.02 -5.05
N ALA A 162 12.53 9.92 -4.07
CA ALA A 162 13.71 10.75 -3.89
C ALA A 162 14.91 9.90 -3.47
N SER A 163 14.71 8.97 -2.52
CA SER A 163 15.77 8.10 -2.02
C SER A 163 16.44 7.26 -3.11
N TRP A 164 15.66 6.72 -4.06
CA TRP A 164 16.22 5.97 -5.19
C TRP A 164 16.95 6.85 -6.21
N LEU A 165 16.50 8.09 -6.45
CA LEU A 165 17.20 9.02 -7.34
C LEU A 165 18.54 9.49 -6.76
N GLU A 166 18.69 9.44 -5.43
CA GLU A 166 19.90 9.80 -4.70
C GLU A 166 20.89 8.64 -4.53
N ALA A 167 20.41 7.39 -4.52
CA ALA A 167 21.25 6.21 -4.31
C ALA A 167 22.24 5.92 -5.46
N HIS A 168 22.05 6.49 -6.64
CA HIS A 168 22.86 6.23 -7.85
C HIS A 168 22.93 4.75 -8.27
N GLU A 169 22.01 3.92 -7.79
CA GLU A 169 21.85 2.51 -8.13
C GLU A 169 20.53 2.28 -8.90
N PRO A 170 20.46 1.31 -9.83
CA PRO A 170 19.21 0.99 -10.50
C PRO A 170 18.22 0.35 -9.52
N MET A 171 16.95 0.72 -9.65
CA MET A 171 15.88 0.08 -8.90
C MET A 171 15.62 -1.32 -9.50
N PRO A 172 15.65 -2.41 -8.71
CA PRO A 172 15.63 -3.79 -9.23
C PRO A 172 14.29 -4.19 -9.84
N PHE A 173 13.20 -3.57 -9.41
CA PHE A 173 11.83 -3.81 -9.86
C PHE A 173 10.98 -2.57 -9.63
N SER A 174 9.84 -2.48 -10.31
CA SER A 174 8.88 -1.40 -10.08
C SER A 174 8.17 -1.58 -8.74
N GLN A 175 7.60 -0.50 -8.20
CA GLN A 175 6.98 -0.52 -6.88
C GLN A 175 5.59 0.14 -6.89
N VAL A 176 4.70 -0.34 -6.04
CA VAL A 176 3.42 0.30 -5.72
C VAL A 176 3.34 0.53 -4.21
N HIS A 177 2.91 1.72 -3.80
CA HIS A 177 2.72 2.06 -2.39
C HIS A 177 1.47 2.91 -2.12
N GLY A 178 0.90 2.74 -0.93
CA GLY A 178 -0.30 3.44 -0.44
C GLY A 178 -0.01 4.60 0.52
N HIS A 179 1.26 4.91 0.78
CA HIS A 179 1.69 5.92 1.76
C HIS A 179 2.34 7.16 1.12
N SER A 180 2.37 8.30 1.83
CA SER A 180 3.19 9.48 1.50
C SER A 180 3.21 9.92 0.02
N SER A 181 2.03 10.31 -0.49
CA SER A 181 1.87 10.89 -1.83
C SER A 181 2.81 12.09 -2.10
N ILE A 182 3.39 12.12 -3.30
CA ILE A 182 4.27 13.20 -3.78
C ILE A 182 3.50 14.45 -4.23
N VAL A 183 2.17 14.45 -4.09
CA VAL A 183 1.29 15.57 -4.41
C VAL A 183 0.33 15.88 -3.27
N ASP A 184 -0.17 17.12 -3.28
CA ASP A 184 -1.35 17.54 -2.56
C ASP A 184 -2.57 17.40 -3.47
N HIS A 185 -3.38 16.36 -3.26
CA HIS A 185 -4.58 16.14 -4.08
C HIS A 185 -5.64 17.24 -3.89
N GLN A 186 -5.71 17.88 -2.72
CA GLN A 186 -6.70 18.94 -2.46
C GLN A 186 -6.31 20.22 -3.19
N ARG A 187 -5.04 20.61 -3.12
CA ARG A 187 -4.52 21.82 -3.75
C ARG A 187 -4.08 21.63 -5.20
N ARG A 188 -4.10 20.39 -5.69
CA ARG A 188 -3.55 19.97 -6.99
C ARG A 188 -2.11 20.48 -7.21
N GLY A 189 -1.28 20.32 -6.17
CA GLY A 189 0.10 20.82 -6.12
C GLY A 189 1.13 19.72 -5.87
N TRP A 190 2.39 19.97 -6.20
CA TRP A 190 3.49 19.02 -5.94
C TRP A 190 4.04 19.18 -4.52
N ARG A 191 4.37 18.07 -3.86
CA ARG A 191 4.98 17.99 -2.52
C ARG A 191 6.35 17.30 -2.54
N CYS A 192 7.04 17.36 -3.67
CA CYS A 192 8.33 16.73 -3.87
C CYS A 192 9.35 17.70 -4.49
N ALA A 193 10.63 17.32 -4.42
CA ALA A 193 11.70 18.05 -5.09
C ALA A 193 11.50 18.07 -6.61
N GLU A 194 11.98 19.13 -7.26
CA GLU A 194 11.84 19.33 -8.71
C GLU A 194 12.38 18.14 -9.53
N ARG A 195 13.45 17.48 -9.07
CA ARG A 195 14.01 16.29 -9.72
C ARG A 195 13.04 15.11 -9.74
N VAL A 196 12.24 14.92 -8.68
CA VAL A 196 11.18 13.90 -8.62
C VAL A 196 10.06 14.33 -9.55
N ARG A 197 9.54 15.56 -9.38
CA ARG A 197 8.45 16.13 -10.18
C ARG A 197 8.66 15.98 -11.69
N GLN A 198 9.86 16.30 -12.20
CA GLN A 198 10.18 16.19 -13.63
C GLN A 198 10.09 14.77 -14.20
N ARG A 199 10.10 13.75 -13.33
CA ARG A 199 9.99 12.33 -13.68
C ARG A 199 8.63 11.74 -13.34
N SER A 200 7.73 12.57 -12.81
CA SER A 200 6.46 12.14 -12.27
C SER A 200 5.29 12.61 -13.13
N THR A 201 4.28 11.76 -13.22
CA THR A 201 2.94 12.10 -13.72
C THR A 201 1.92 11.87 -12.61
N VAL A 202 0.79 12.56 -12.70
CA VAL A 202 -0.30 12.45 -11.73
C VAL A 202 -1.63 12.36 -12.48
N ASP A 203 -2.42 11.36 -12.13
CA ASP A 203 -3.84 11.33 -12.37
C ASP A 203 -4.53 11.90 -11.13
N TRP A 204 -5.05 13.11 -11.26
CA TRP A 204 -5.62 13.83 -10.13
C TRP A 204 -6.97 13.27 -9.68
N ASP A 205 -7.72 12.68 -10.60
CA ASP A 205 -9.09 12.22 -10.36
C ASP A 205 -9.07 10.80 -9.81
N ALA A 206 -8.20 9.94 -10.36
CA ALA A 206 -7.90 8.62 -9.79
C ALA A 206 -7.08 8.71 -8.49
N ARG A 207 -6.37 9.84 -8.29
CA ARG A 207 -5.38 10.06 -7.23
C ARG A 207 -4.18 9.12 -7.30
N HIS A 208 -3.72 8.86 -8.51
CA HIS A 208 -2.52 8.05 -8.74
C HIS A 208 -1.34 8.92 -9.14
N THR A 209 -0.16 8.55 -8.67
CA THR A 209 1.11 9.15 -9.13
C THR A 209 1.98 8.08 -9.74
N THR A 210 2.83 8.45 -10.69
CA THR A 210 3.83 7.53 -11.25
C THR A 210 5.13 8.28 -11.44
N THR A 211 6.21 7.81 -10.81
CA THR A 211 7.56 8.36 -10.96
C THR A 211 8.46 7.35 -11.66
N ARG A 212 9.10 7.73 -12.76
CA ARG A 212 10.05 6.86 -13.47
C ARG A 212 11.47 6.96 -12.89
N ILE A 213 12.08 5.81 -12.62
CA ILE A 213 13.43 5.69 -12.05
C ILE A 213 14.17 4.55 -12.77
N SER A 214 15.25 4.88 -13.48
CA SER A 214 16.21 3.91 -14.05
C SER A 214 15.59 2.71 -14.80
N GLY A 215 14.55 2.93 -15.61
CA GLY A 215 13.87 1.88 -16.37
C GLY A 215 12.70 1.20 -15.66
N ALA A 216 12.50 1.48 -14.37
CA ALA A 216 11.37 1.05 -13.56
C ALA A 216 10.51 2.27 -13.14
N ARG A 217 9.44 2.02 -12.37
CA ARG A 217 8.55 3.07 -11.87
C ARG A 217 8.07 2.81 -10.45
N ILE A 218 7.76 3.90 -9.77
CA ILE A 218 7.07 3.90 -8.47
C ILE A 218 5.69 4.48 -8.67
N ILE A 219 4.66 3.73 -8.30
CA ILE A 219 3.26 4.11 -8.41
C ILE A 219 2.70 4.38 -7.01
N GLY A 220 2.26 5.61 -6.76
CA GLY A 220 1.54 5.95 -5.52
C GLY A 220 0.04 5.79 -5.74
N VAL A 221 -0.63 5.02 -4.87
CA VAL A 221 -2.07 4.75 -4.88
C VAL A 221 -2.78 5.25 -3.62
N ASP A 222 -2.21 6.24 -2.94
CA ASP A 222 -2.75 6.85 -1.71
C ASP A 222 -3.86 7.86 -2.03
N PRO A 223 -5.14 7.55 -1.80
CA PRO A 223 -6.22 8.46 -2.10
C PRO A 223 -6.30 9.62 -1.10
N LYS A 224 -5.55 9.63 0.01
CA LYS A 224 -5.60 10.66 1.06
C LYS A 224 -7.03 10.99 1.49
N HIS A 225 -7.79 9.98 1.91
CA HIS A 225 -9.17 10.13 2.38
C HIS A 225 -9.30 11.04 3.61
N GLY A 226 -8.38 10.93 4.56
CA GLY A 226 -8.45 11.70 5.81
C GLY A 226 -9.75 11.43 6.57
N ARG A 227 -10.35 12.47 7.18
CA ARG A 227 -11.55 12.31 8.02
C ARG A 227 -12.87 12.21 7.25
N SER A 228 -12.94 12.76 6.04
CA SER A 228 -14.19 12.89 5.27
C SER A 228 -14.22 12.04 4.01
N GLY A 229 -13.10 11.39 3.69
CA GLY A 229 -12.92 10.75 2.40
C GLY A 229 -12.60 11.72 1.27
N ALA A 230 -12.26 11.14 0.11
CA ALA A 230 -11.84 11.88 -1.07
C ALA A 230 -13.05 12.07 -1.99
N PRO A 231 -13.30 13.29 -2.50
CA PRO A 231 -14.45 13.54 -3.38
C PRO A 231 -14.41 12.72 -4.69
N ALA A 232 -13.22 12.37 -5.16
CA ALA A 232 -12.98 11.48 -6.28
C ALA A 232 -11.67 10.74 -6.06
N TRP A 233 -11.67 9.44 -6.39
CA TRP A 233 -10.52 8.53 -6.41
C TRP A 233 -10.95 7.25 -7.14
N SER A 234 -10.01 6.39 -7.52
CA SER A 234 -10.32 5.06 -8.00
C SER A 234 -9.23 4.05 -7.63
N PRO A 235 -9.55 2.74 -7.56
CA PRO A 235 -8.53 1.71 -7.44
C PRO A 235 -7.60 1.69 -8.66
N LEU A 236 -6.32 1.37 -8.47
CA LEU A 236 -5.42 1.07 -9.59
C LEU A 236 -5.78 -0.31 -10.17
N LEU A 237 -6.21 -0.33 -11.43
CA LEU A 237 -6.53 -1.54 -12.17
C LEU A 237 -5.33 -2.00 -13.00
N LEU A 238 -4.97 -3.28 -12.88
CA LEU A 238 -3.93 -3.93 -13.69
C LEU A 238 -4.58 -5.11 -14.43
N PRO A 239 -5.10 -4.89 -15.65
CA PRO A 239 -5.71 -5.97 -16.42
C PRO A 239 -4.68 -7.04 -16.77
N ASP A 240 -5.12 -8.30 -16.78
CA ASP A 240 -4.32 -9.49 -17.11
C ASP A 240 -3.00 -9.60 -16.32
N ALA A 241 -2.99 -9.05 -15.09
CA ALA A 241 -1.87 -9.17 -14.18
C ALA A 241 -1.95 -10.46 -13.36
N GLU A 242 -0.78 -11.02 -13.04
CA GLU A 242 -0.62 -12.23 -12.26
C GLU A 242 -0.07 -11.89 -10.87
N LEU A 243 -0.66 -12.47 -9.82
CA LEU A 243 -0.07 -12.47 -8.48
C LEU A 243 1.06 -13.50 -8.46
N LEU A 244 2.27 -13.07 -8.10
CA LEU A 244 3.48 -13.90 -8.07
C LEU A 244 3.65 -14.63 -6.73
#